data_AF-A0AA38GD10-F1
#
_entry.id   AF-A0AA38GD10-F1
#
_cell.length_a   1.000
_cell.length_b   1.000
_cell.length_c   1.000
_cell.angle_alpha   90.00
_cell.angle_beta   90.00
_cell.angle_gamma   90.00
#
_symmetry.space_group_name_H-M   'P 1'
#
loop_
_entity.id
_entity.type
_entity.pdbx_description
1 polymer ?
#
loop_
_entity_poly.entity_id
_entity_poly.type
_entity_poly.pdbx_seq_one_letter_code
_entity_poly.pdbx_strand_id
1 'polypeptide(L)' 'YNQIMVKEEDQFKTAFTTKWGTYAYKKMPFGLSNSGATFQRAMDMAFKGFINKIVL' A
#
# COMPACT_ATOMS: atom_id res chain seq x y z
N TYR A 1 -3.71 3.59 2.78
CA TYR A 1 -2.58 2.64 2.76
C TYR A 1 -3.01 1.19 2.98
N ASN A 2 -3.61 0.84 4.13
CA ASN A 2 -3.99 -0.54 4.49
C ASN A 2 -5.18 -1.16 3.68
N GLN A 3 -5.45 -0.69 2.47
CA GLN A 3 -6.49 -1.23 1.57
C GLN A 3 -5.91 -1.99 0.38
N ILE A 4 -4.69 -1.64 -0.05
CA ILE A 4 -4.04 -2.27 -1.20
C ILE A 4 -3.27 -3.49 -0.71
N MET A 5 -3.46 -4.63 -1.38
CA MET A 5 -2.74 -5.86 -1.06
C MET A 5 -1.26 -5.76 -1.46
N VAL A 6 -0.39 -6.28 -0.60
CA VAL A 6 1.01 -6.55 -0.98
C VAL A 6 1.01 -7.84 -1.79
N LYS A 7 1.74 -7.87 -2.90
CA LYS A 7 1.94 -9.08 -3.69
C LYS A 7 2.41 -10.21 -2.78
N GLU A 8 1.85 -11.40 -2.93
CA GLU A 8 2.13 -12.53 -2.05
C GLU A 8 3.62 -12.86 -1.96
N GLU A 9 4.32 -12.82 -3.09
CA GLU A 9 5.77 -12.98 -3.20
C GLU A 9 6.60 -11.91 -2.45
N ASP A 10 6.03 -10.74 -2.16
CA ASP A 10 6.71 -9.63 -1.49
C ASP A 10 6.33 -9.48 -0.02
N GLN A 11 5.31 -10.20 0.47
CA GLN A 11 4.81 -10.04 1.85
C GLN A 11 5.90 -10.32 2.89
N PHE A 12 6.80 -11.29 2.63
CA PHE A 12 7.89 -11.61 3.55
C PHE A 12 8.85 -10.43 3.79
N LYS A 13 8.97 -9.50 2.84
CA LYS A 13 9.81 -8.28 2.97
C LYS A 13 9.22 -7.27 3.95
N THR A 14 7.95 -7.43 4.30
CA THR A 14 7.24 -6.59 5.29
C THR A 14 7.18 -7.24 6.66
N ALA A 15 7.98 -8.30 6.89
CA ALA A 15 8.00 -9.01 8.15
C ALA A 15 8.52 -8.13 9.30
N PHE A 16 7.88 -8.25 10.45
CA PHE A 16 8.31 -7.62 11.70
C PHE A 16 8.21 -8.62 12.85
N THR A 17 9.13 -8.49 13.80
CA THR A 17 9.23 -9.39 14.95
C THR A 17 8.67 -8.71 16.19
N THR A 18 7.82 -9.43 16.90
CA THR A 18 7.33 -9.06 18.22
C THR A 18 7.79 -10.08 19.25
N LYS A 19 7.60 -9.81 20.54
CA LYS A 19 7.87 -10.79 21.59
C LYS A 19 7.00 -12.07 21.50
N TRP A 20 5.96 -12.06 20.66
CA TRP A 20 5.04 -13.17 20.47
C TRP A 20 5.18 -13.85 19.09
N GLY A 21 6.20 -13.49 18.32
CA GLY A 21 6.48 -14.10 17.02
C GLY A 21 6.67 -13.10 15.89
N THR A 22 6.88 -13.64 14.69
CA THR A 22 7.14 -12.91 13.46
C THR A 22 5.88 -12.87 12.60
N TYR A 23 5.52 -11.69 12.15
CA TYR A 23 4.32 -11.43 11.35
C TYR A 23 4.70 -10.67 10.08
N ALA A 24 3.93 -10.84 9.02
CA ALA A 24 4.08 -10.10 7.77
C ALA A 24 2.77 -9.41 7.40
N TYR A 25 2.86 -8.24 6.76
CA TYR A 25 1.69 -7.49 6.33
C TYR A 25 1.12 -8.07 5.03
N LYS A 26 -0.17 -8.42 5.05
CA LYS A 26 -0.93 -8.79 3.82
C LYS A 26 -1.33 -7.56 3.00
N LYS A 27 -1.53 -6.43 3.66
CA LYS A 27 -1.92 -5.15 3.05
C LYS A 27 -0.84 -4.12 3.35
N MET A 28 -0.65 -3.19 2.42
CA MET A 28 0.45 -2.24 2.45
C MET A 28 0.47 -1.45 3.77
N PRO A 29 1.51 -1.61 4.62
CA PRO A 29 1.66 -0.83 5.83
C PRO A 29 2.16 0.59 5.51
N PHE A 30 2.05 1.47 6.50
CA PHE A 30 2.71 2.77 6.47
C PHE A 30 4.23 2.63 6.53
N GLY A 31 4.95 3.61 5.99
CA GLY A 31 6.42 3.68 6.11
C GLY A 31 7.20 2.87 5.07
N LEU A 32 6.56 2.13 4.17
CA LEU A 32 7.26 1.60 2.98
C LEU A 32 7.63 2.74 2.04
N SER A 33 8.84 2.72 1.51
CA SER A 33 9.37 3.77 0.61
C SER A 33 8.46 4.05 -0.60
N ASN A 34 7.80 3.00 -1.12
CA ASN A 34 6.92 3.08 -2.28
C ASN A 34 5.42 3.16 -1.91
N SER A 35 5.09 3.30 -0.62
CA SER A 35 3.69 3.28 -0.19
C SER A 35 2.88 4.46 -0.73
N GLY A 36 3.46 5.66 -0.69
CA GLY A 36 2.86 6.89 -1.24
C GLY A 36 2.57 6.76 -2.74
N ALA A 37 3.57 6.42 -3.54
CA ALA A 37 3.43 6.28 -4.99
C ALA A 37 2.39 5.22 -5.39
N THR A 38 2.37 4.09 -4.69
CA THR A 38 1.40 3.01 -4.96
C THR A 38 -0.02 3.45 -4.62
N PHE A 39 -0.19 4.15 -3.51
CA PHE A 39 -1.48 4.69 -3.11
C PHE A 39 -1.96 5.78 -4.09
N GLN A 40 -1.07 6.69 -4.51
CA GLN A 40 -1.39 7.71 -5.50
C GLN A 40 -1.86 7.08 -6.81
N ARG A 41 -1.13 6.08 -7.34
CA ARG A 41 -1.55 5.37 -8.56
C ARG A 41 -2.93 4.72 -8.42
N ALA A 42 -3.24 4.16 -7.25
CA ALA A 42 -4.58 3.61 -6.98
C ALA A 42 -5.66 4.70 -6.99
N MET A 43 -5.38 5.86 -6.40
CA MET A 43 -6.26 7.02 -6.43
C MET A 43 -6.45 7.55 -7.86
N ASP A 44 -5.39 7.69 -8.64
CA ASP A 44 -5.46 8.14 -10.03
C ASP A 44 -6.34 7.21 -10.88
N MET A 45 -6.25 5.90 -10.66
CA MET A 45 -7.13 4.93 -11.34
C MET A 45 -8.60 5.07 -10.90
N ALA A 46 -8.84 5.19 -9.59
CA ALA A 46 -10.20 5.32 -9.06
C ALA A 46 -10.88 6.62 -9.50
N PHE A 47 -10.12 7.71 -9.59
CA PHE A 47 -10.62 9.05 -9.92
C PHE A 47 -10.34 9.46 -11.36
N LYS A 48 -9.93 8.54 -12.25
CA LYS A 48 -9.49 8.84 -13.62
C LYS A 48 -10.43 9.78 -14.40
N GLY A 49 -11.75 9.67 -14.21
CA GLY A 49 -12.75 10.53 -14.87
C GLY A 49 -12.94 11.93 -14.26
N PHE A 50 -12.38 12.17 -13.07
CA PHE A 50 -12.48 13.38 -12.26
C PHE A 50 -11.16 14.15 -12.13
N ILE A 51 -10.05 13.56 -12.56
CA ILE A 51 -8.74 14.23 -12.67
C ILE A 51 -8.89 15.45 -13.59
N ASN A 52 -8.36 16.60 -13.16
CA ASN A 52 -8.47 17.92 -13.82
C ASN A 52 -9.88 18.53 -13.86
N LYS A 53 -10.85 17.94 -13.16
CA LYS A 53 -12.20 18.50 -13.02
C LYS A 53 -12.53 18.89 -11.58
N ILE A 54 -12.08 18.07 -10.64
CA ILE A 54 -12.37 18.24 -9.20
C ILE A 54 -11.14 17.83 -8.37
N VAL A 55 -10.42 16.80 -8.84
CA VAL A 55 -9.16 16.36 -8.26
C VAL A 55 -8.02 17.04 -9.04
N LEU A 56 -7.17 17.77 -8.30
CA LEU A 56 -5.97 18.45 -8.81
C LEU A 56 -4.90 17.45 -9.25
#